data_AF-A0A4T0WIA8-F1
#
_entry.id   AF-A0A4T0WIA8-F1
#
_cell.length_a   1.000
_cell.length_b   1.000
_cell.length_c   1.000
_cell.angle_alpha   90.00
_cell.angle_beta   90.00
_cell.angle_gamma   90.00
#
_symmetry.space_group_name_H-M   'P 1'
#
loop_
_entity.id
_entity.type
_entity.pdbx_description
1 polymer ?
#
loop_
_entity_poly.entity_id
_entity_poly.type
_entity_poly.pdbx_seq_one_letter_code
_entity_poly.pdbx_strand_id
1 'polypeptide(L)'
;MRAHEPKQKPAAPESQFTPMFMNFRNELDQHHDRRERVIKASRDVTALSKKIIFTCQRVNKLGDLPNFATKEIATRMEEIKNHLTAIESDIQGINRYRYAYSLRCLEELVEALSFSHYLRTQTLISPEETAAAVPANVSITENDYMYGLFDLFGEMMRFATVTTAQTGQLAGIEGRNILQDIHELSSCFEILPEIPTKDFRGKMEVMRQSVRKVEKLGYGLAIRGTERPKGWVPDMKEDFDPSSLD
;
A
#
# COMPACT_ATOMS: atom_id res chain seq x y z
N MET A 1 20.50 56.79 -19.41
CA MET A 1 19.92 55.43 -19.47
C MET A 1 20.77 54.61 -20.44
N ARG A 2 21.56 53.65 -19.96
CA ARG A 2 22.28 52.69 -20.83
C ARG A 2 21.34 51.53 -21.12
N ALA A 3 20.96 51.37 -22.38
CA ALA A 3 20.17 50.23 -22.83
C ALA A 3 21.01 48.95 -22.66
N HIS A 4 20.43 47.96 -21.98
CA HIS A 4 21.06 46.65 -21.82
C HIS A 4 20.77 45.86 -23.11
N GLU A 5 21.74 45.81 -24.03
CA GLU A 5 21.65 44.92 -25.18
C GLU A 5 21.71 43.45 -24.70
N PRO A 6 20.80 42.59 -25.17
CA PRO A 6 20.84 41.17 -24.83
C PRO A 6 22.06 40.52 -25.48
N LYS A 7 22.99 40.02 -24.65
CA LYS A 7 24.12 39.20 -25.11
C LYS A 7 23.61 37.95 -25.83
N GLN A 8 23.78 37.88 -27.15
CA GLN A 8 23.60 36.64 -27.90
C GLN A 8 24.61 35.61 -27.38
N LYS A 9 24.10 34.47 -26.89
CA LYS A 9 24.96 33.31 -26.59
C LYS A 9 25.59 32.84 -27.90
N PRO A 10 26.93 32.68 -27.98
CA PRO A 10 27.55 32.12 -29.17
C PRO A 10 27.00 30.71 -29.43
N ALA A 11 26.74 30.40 -30.70
CA ALA A 11 26.31 29.08 -31.11
C ALA A 11 27.35 28.04 -30.68
N ALA A 12 26.90 26.94 -30.07
CA ALA A 12 27.79 25.87 -29.66
C ALA A 12 28.52 25.30 -30.89
N PRO A 13 29.84 25.04 -30.83
CA PRO A 13 30.56 24.50 -31.97
C PRO A 13 29.99 23.11 -32.33
N GLU A 14 29.47 22.99 -33.55
CA GLU A 14 28.97 21.72 -34.06
C GLU A 14 30.16 20.79 -34.35
N SER A 15 30.16 19.62 -33.70
CA SER A 15 31.14 18.56 -33.92
C SER A 15 30.50 17.43 -34.73
N GLN A 16 31.31 16.52 -35.26
CA GLN A 16 30.81 15.29 -35.91
C GLN A 16 29.93 14.42 -34.98
N PHE A 17 30.05 14.61 -33.67
CA PHE A 17 29.25 13.89 -32.67
C PHE A 17 27.96 14.62 -32.30
N THR A 18 27.75 15.87 -32.74
CA THR A 18 26.55 16.66 -32.42
C THR A 18 25.25 15.92 -32.76
N PRO A 19 25.09 15.25 -33.92
CA PRO A 19 23.88 14.46 -34.20
C PRO A 19 23.64 13.32 -33.20
N MET A 20 24.69 12.64 -32.74
CA MET A 20 24.61 11.58 -31.73
C MET A 20 24.10 12.15 -30.39
N PHE A 21 24.65 13.28 -29.94
CA PHE A 21 24.20 13.93 -28.70
C PHE A 21 22.77 14.48 -28.81
N MET A 22 22.34 14.94 -29.99
CA MET A 22 20.94 15.37 -30.19
C MET A 22 19.97 14.19 -30.10
N ASN A 23 20.34 13.02 -30.61
CA ASN A 23 19.53 11.81 -30.44
C ASN A 23 19.42 11.41 -28.97
N PHE A 24 20.53 11.39 -28.23
CA PHE A 24 20.50 11.12 -26.79
C PHE A 24 19.67 12.13 -26.01
N ARG A 25 19.77 13.41 -26.36
CA ARG A 25 18.92 14.45 -25.77
C ARG A 25 17.44 14.13 -26.00
N ASN A 26 17.05 13.84 -27.23
CA ASN A 26 15.65 13.54 -27.58
C ASN A 26 15.14 12.29 -26.83
N GLU A 27 15.96 11.25 -26.69
CA GLU A 27 15.61 10.06 -25.92
C GLU A 27 15.44 10.36 -24.43
N LEU A 28 16.33 11.16 -23.85
CA LEU A 28 16.25 11.57 -22.45
C LEU A 28 15.03 12.45 -22.19
N ASP A 29 14.74 13.41 -23.06
CA ASP A 29 13.58 14.30 -22.95
C ASP A 29 12.29 13.46 -22.98
N GLN A 30 12.15 12.53 -23.93
CA GLN A 30 11.00 11.61 -23.99
C GLN A 30 10.89 10.71 -22.74
N HIS A 31 12.01 10.23 -22.22
CA HIS A 31 12.05 9.44 -20.99
C HIS A 31 11.59 10.26 -19.77
N HIS A 32 12.01 11.53 -19.66
CA HIS A 32 11.62 12.43 -18.59
C HIS A 32 10.13 12.75 -18.65
N ASP A 33 9.60 13.09 -19.83
CA ASP A 33 8.18 13.35 -20.04
C ASP A 33 7.32 12.14 -19.63
N ARG A 34 7.77 10.94 -20.02
CA ARG A 34 7.11 9.69 -19.65
C ARG A 34 7.12 9.46 -18.14
N ARG A 35 8.28 9.63 -17.51
CA ARG A 35 8.43 9.49 -16.05
C ARG A 35 7.55 10.49 -15.30
N GLU A 36 7.42 11.72 -15.77
CA GLU A 36 6.53 12.71 -15.15
C GLU A 36 5.05 12.29 -15.23
N ARG A 37 4.60 11.76 -16.37
CA ARG A 37 3.23 11.23 -16.50
C ARG A 37 2.98 10.09 -15.53
N VAL A 38 3.92 9.14 -15.43
CA VAL A 38 3.83 8.02 -14.48
C VAL A 38 3.77 8.51 -13.04
N ILE A 39 4.62 9.48 -12.65
CA ILE A 39 4.62 10.04 -11.29
C ILE A 39 3.29 10.73 -10.96
N LYS A 40 2.72 11.48 -11.90
CA LYS A 40 1.43 12.16 -11.69
C LYS A 40 0.32 11.14 -11.47
N ALA A 41 0.16 10.18 -12.38
CA ALA A 41 -0.84 9.12 -12.25
C ALA A 41 -0.65 8.29 -10.98
N SER A 42 0.60 7.97 -10.62
CA SER A 42 0.93 7.23 -9.40
C SER A 42 0.45 7.94 -8.13
N ARG A 43 0.65 9.26 -8.03
CA ARG A 43 0.15 10.05 -6.89
C ARG A 43 -1.37 10.02 -6.77
N ASP A 44 -2.07 10.13 -7.90
CA ASP A 44 -3.54 10.09 -7.93
C ASP A 44 -4.05 8.70 -7.53
N VAL A 45 -3.46 7.63 -8.06
CA VAL A 45 -3.81 6.24 -7.71
C VAL A 45 -3.56 5.99 -6.22
N THR A 46 -2.42 6.39 -5.66
CA THR A 46 -2.17 6.28 -4.21
C THR A 46 -3.24 7.01 -3.39
N ALA A 47 -3.61 8.23 -3.78
CA ALA A 47 -4.64 8.99 -3.07
C ALA A 47 -6.01 8.31 -3.11
N LEU A 48 -6.34 7.65 -4.23
CA LEU A 48 -7.58 6.91 -4.39
C LEU A 48 -7.58 5.59 -3.61
N SER A 49 -6.47 4.84 -3.64
CA SER A 49 -6.29 3.62 -2.83
C SER A 49 -6.44 3.92 -1.33
N LYS A 50 -5.87 5.03 -0.84
CA LYS A 50 -6.08 5.48 0.55
C LYS A 50 -7.53 5.75 0.88
N LYS A 51 -8.30 6.34 -0.04
CA LYS A 51 -9.74 6.54 0.16
C LYS A 51 -10.49 5.21 0.25
N ILE A 52 -10.09 4.20 -0.53
CA ILE A 52 -10.62 2.83 -0.41
C ILE A 52 -10.30 2.28 0.98
N ILE A 53 -9.05 2.36 1.42
CA ILE A 53 -8.62 1.90 2.75
C ILE A 53 -9.42 2.58 3.87
N PHE A 54 -9.56 3.91 3.83
CA PHE A 54 -10.38 4.64 4.82
C PHE A 54 -11.86 4.25 4.78
N THR A 55 -12.38 3.92 3.60
CA THR A 55 -13.75 3.41 3.45
C THR A 55 -13.89 2.03 4.11
N CYS A 56 -12.92 1.14 3.87
CA CYS A 56 -12.83 -0.17 4.50
C CYS A 56 -12.71 -0.06 6.03
N GLN A 57 -11.93 0.88 6.56
CA GLN A 57 -11.80 1.12 8.01
C GLN A 57 -13.10 1.60 8.69
N ARG A 58 -14.09 2.08 7.93
CA ARG A 58 -15.40 2.47 8.45
C ARG A 58 -16.38 1.29 8.55
N VAL A 59 -16.01 0.13 8.02
CA VAL A 59 -16.77 -1.10 8.19
C VAL A 59 -16.57 -1.60 9.63
N ASN A 60 -17.61 -2.16 10.23
CA ASN A 60 -17.63 -2.55 11.65
C ASN A 60 -17.66 -4.06 11.91
N LYS A 61 -17.74 -4.88 10.85
CA LYS A 61 -17.76 -6.34 10.92
C LYS A 61 -17.21 -6.94 9.64
N LEU A 62 -16.73 -8.18 9.73
CA LEU A 62 -16.37 -8.99 8.57
C LEU A 62 -17.64 -9.52 7.87
N GLY A 63 -17.50 -9.92 6.60
CA GLY A 63 -18.57 -10.38 5.71
C GLY A 63 -18.96 -9.32 4.69
N ASP A 64 -20.21 -9.34 4.23
CA ASP A 64 -20.69 -8.45 3.17
C ASP A 64 -20.43 -6.97 3.47
N LEU A 65 -19.80 -6.29 2.50
CA LEU A 65 -19.56 -4.85 2.62
C LEU A 65 -20.88 -4.08 2.56
N PRO A 66 -21.08 -3.09 3.45
CA PRO A 66 -22.24 -2.21 3.39
C PRO A 66 -22.32 -1.47 2.05
N ASN A 67 -23.54 -1.14 1.62
CA ASN A 67 -23.80 -0.44 0.36
C ASN A 67 -23.00 0.86 0.18
N PHE A 68 -22.74 1.62 1.27
CA PHE A 68 -21.93 2.84 1.17
C PHE A 68 -20.49 2.51 0.75
N ALA A 69 -19.91 1.46 1.33
CA ALA A 69 -18.55 1.04 1.06
C ALA A 69 -18.44 0.47 -0.35
N THR A 70 -19.34 -0.42 -0.74
CA THR A 70 -19.36 -1.01 -2.10
C THR A 70 -19.44 0.07 -3.19
N LYS A 71 -20.32 1.07 -3.02
CA LYS A 71 -20.46 2.18 -3.99
C LYS A 71 -19.23 3.06 -4.04
N GLU A 72 -18.67 3.42 -2.89
CA GLU A 72 -17.49 4.28 -2.80
C GLU A 72 -16.27 3.57 -3.40
N ILE A 73 -16.04 2.31 -3.06
CA ILE A 73 -14.94 1.50 -3.62
C ILE A 73 -15.08 1.39 -5.14
N ALA A 74 -16.27 1.05 -5.65
CA ALA A 74 -16.49 0.95 -7.11
C ALA A 74 -16.20 2.28 -7.82
N THR A 75 -16.59 3.41 -7.23
CA THR A 75 -16.32 4.75 -7.79
C THR A 75 -14.81 5.02 -7.85
N ARG A 76 -14.07 4.74 -6.76
CA ARG A 76 -12.62 4.95 -6.72
C ARG A 76 -11.89 4.00 -7.67
N MET A 77 -12.35 2.77 -7.84
CA MET A 77 -11.77 1.82 -8.79
C MET A 77 -11.93 2.28 -10.24
N GLU A 78 -13.05 2.90 -10.62
CA GLU A 78 -13.21 3.48 -11.97
C GLU A 78 -12.30 4.71 -12.17
N GLU A 79 -12.10 5.53 -11.13
CA GLU A 79 -11.13 6.64 -11.20
C GLU A 79 -9.69 6.11 -11.36
N ILE A 80 -9.30 5.09 -10.58
CA ILE A 80 -7.99 4.42 -10.68
C ILE A 80 -7.77 3.85 -12.07
N LYS A 81 -8.78 3.18 -12.64
CA LYS A 81 -8.75 2.69 -14.02
C LYS A 81 -8.39 3.76 -15.02
N ASN A 82 -9.01 4.94 -14.93
CA ASN A 82 -8.73 6.05 -15.84
C ASN A 82 -7.26 6.51 -15.73
N HIS A 83 -6.73 6.63 -14.51
CA HIS A 83 -5.33 7.03 -14.28
C HIS A 83 -4.33 5.98 -14.77
N LEU A 84 -4.59 4.68 -14.52
CA LEU A 84 -3.71 3.60 -14.96
C LEU A 84 -3.75 3.44 -16.48
N THR A 85 -4.94 3.47 -17.10
CA THR A 85 -5.11 3.39 -18.56
C THR A 85 -4.33 4.50 -19.26
N ALA A 86 -4.32 5.71 -18.71
CA ALA A 86 -3.60 6.85 -19.28
C ALA A 86 -2.08 6.67 -19.37
N ILE A 87 -1.50 5.76 -18.57
CA ILE A 87 -0.06 5.47 -18.56
C ILE A 87 0.28 4.05 -19.03
N GLU A 88 -0.70 3.24 -19.46
CA GLU A 88 -0.50 1.83 -19.80
C GLU A 88 0.63 1.64 -20.82
N SER A 89 0.60 2.38 -21.93
CA SER A 89 1.63 2.30 -22.98
C SER A 89 3.01 2.74 -22.50
N ASP A 90 3.05 3.62 -21.49
CA ASP A 90 4.28 4.16 -20.95
C ASP A 90 5.01 3.15 -20.03
N ILE A 91 4.28 2.17 -19.49
CA ILE A 91 4.78 1.24 -18.46
C ILE A 91 4.84 -0.22 -18.91
N GLN A 92 4.71 -0.51 -20.20
CA GLN A 92 4.86 -1.88 -20.73
C GLN A 92 6.33 -2.32 -20.87
N GLY A 93 6.53 -3.64 -20.89
CA GLY A 93 7.83 -4.27 -21.15
C GLY A 93 8.92 -3.78 -20.19
N ILE A 94 10.08 -3.38 -20.72
CA ILE A 94 11.20 -2.90 -19.90
C ILE A 94 10.85 -1.67 -19.05
N ASN A 95 9.88 -0.86 -19.47
CA ASN A 95 9.51 0.34 -18.74
C ASN A 95 8.80 0.03 -17.42
N ARG A 96 8.16 -1.15 -17.31
CA ARG A 96 7.54 -1.58 -16.05
C ARG A 96 8.55 -1.64 -14.91
N TYR A 97 9.75 -2.14 -15.22
CA TYR A 97 10.88 -2.23 -14.30
C TYR A 97 11.62 -0.91 -14.16
N ARG A 98 11.84 -0.19 -15.27
CA ARG A 98 12.50 1.13 -15.26
C ARG A 98 11.79 2.12 -14.35
N TYR A 99 10.46 2.07 -14.30
CA TYR A 99 9.64 2.96 -13.49
C TYR A 99 9.11 2.32 -12.20
N ALA A 100 9.65 1.17 -11.76
CA ALA A 100 9.18 0.47 -10.57
C ALA A 100 9.06 1.39 -9.33
N TYR A 101 10.08 2.21 -9.07
CA TYR A 101 10.02 3.18 -7.97
C TYR A 101 8.93 4.26 -8.15
N SER A 102 8.67 4.68 -9.38
CA SER A 102 7.61 5.64 -9.69
C SER A 102 6.22 5.02 -9.62
N LEU A 103 6.11 3.69 -9.69
CA LEU A 103 4.86 2.92 -9.68
C LEU A 103 4.52 2.30 -8.31
N ARG A 104 5.13 2.78 -7.21
CA ARG A 104 4.76 2.36 -5.84
C ARG A 104 3.27 2.53 -5.49
N CYS A 105 2.50 3.28 -6.29
CA CYS A 105 1.04 3.30 -6.18
C CYS A 105 0.39 1.93 -6.31
N LEU A 106 1.07 0.97 -6.96
CA LEU A 106 0.60 -0.40 -7.10
C LEU A 106 0.69 -1.16 -5.76
N GLU A 107 1.69 -0.91 -4.93
CA GLU A 107 1.77 -1.45 -3.55
C GLU A 107 0.54 -0.99 -2.74
N GLU A 108 0.21 0.30 -2.79
CA GLU A 108 -0.96 0.87 -2.09
C GLU A 108 -2.29 0.33 -2.67
N LEU A 109 -2.36 0.09 -3.99
CA LEU A 109 -3.54 -0.54 -4.60
C LEU A 109 -3.70 -2.00 -4.15
N VAL A 110 -2.60 -2.76 -4.08
CA VAL A 110 -2.60 -4.11 -3.52
C VAL A 110 -3.12 -4.10 -2.09
N GLU A 111 -2.62 -3.20 -1.24
CA GLU A 111 -3.08 -3.04 0.14
C GLU A 111 -4.60 -2.81 0.20
N ALA A 112 -5.11 -1.85 -0.59
CA ALA A 112 -6.52 -1.53 -0.67
C ALA A 112 -7.39 -2.72 -1.12
N LEU A 113 -6.96 -3.43 -2.16
CA LEU A 113 -7.65 -4.61 -2.69
C LEU A 113 -7.64 -5.75 -1.67
N SER A 114 -6.49 -6.01 -1.07
CA SER A 114 -6.29 -7.08 -0.08
C SER A 114 -7.13 -6.83 1.17
N PHE A 115 -7.15 -5.59 1.67
CA PHE A 115 -7.95 -5.26 2.84
C PHE A 115 -9.45 -5.35 2.53
N SER A 116 -9.88 -4.84 1.38
CA SER A 116 -11.27 -4.96 0.93
C SER A 116 -11.73 -6.42 0.78
N HIS A 117 -10.85 -7.28 0.26
CA HIS A 117 -11.10 -8.72 0.12
C HIS A 117 -11.14 -9.44 1.46
N TYR A 118 -10.19 -9.14 2.35
CA TYR A 118 -10.14 -9.70 3.69
C TYR A 118 -11.40 -9.37 4.49
N LEU A 119 -11.89 -8.12 4.41
CA LEU A 119 -13.14 -7.74 5.08
C LEU A 119 -14.34 -8.58 4.61
N ARG A 120 -14.39 -8.96 3.33
CA ARG A 120 -15.48 -9.77 2.75
C ARG A 120 -15.39 -11.24 3.08
N THR A 121 -14.20 -11.79 2.97
CA THR A 121 -13.99 -13.24 2.88
C THR A 121 -13.24 -13.82 4.06
N GLN A 122 -12.62 -12.97 4.88
CA GLN A 122 -11.65 -13.36 5.90
C GLN A 122 -10.53 -14.26 5.35
N THR A 123 -10.14 -14.01 4.10
CA THR A 123 -9.00 -14.67 3.44
C THR A 123 -8.09 -13.64 2.81
N LEU A 124 -6.87 -14.05 2.49
CA LEU A 124 -5.94 -13.26 1.69
C LEU A 124 -6.30 -13.41 0.21
N ILE A 125 -6.38 -12.31 -0.52
CA ILE A 125 -6.54 -12.31 -1.98
C ILE A 125 -5.30 -12.92 -2.62
N SER A 126 -5.42 -13.79 -3.63
CA SER A 126 -4.23 -14.35 -4.29
C SER A 126 -3.52 -13.32 -5.19
N PRO A 127 -2.24 -13.54 -5.58
CA PRO A 127 -1.58 -12.71 -6.58
C PRO A 127 -2.35 -12.65 -7.91
N GLU A 128 -2.93 -13.78 -8.35
CA GLU A 128 -3.70 -13.88 -9.60
C GLU A 128 -5.02 -13.11 -9.49
N GLU A 129 -5.74 -13.26 -8.37
CA GLU A 129 -6.97 -12.51 -8.10
C GLU A 129 -6.69 -11.01 -7.99
N THR A 130 -5.56 -10.63 -7.38
CA THR A 130 -5.12 -9.24 -7.28
C THR A 130 -4.84 -8.66 -8.66
N ALA A 131 -4.09 -9.38 -9.50
CA ALA A 131 -3.82 -8.98 -10.87
C ALA A 131 -5.11 -8.84 -11.70
N ALA A 132 -6.08 -9.75 -11.51
CA ALA A 132 -7.38 -9.69 -12.16
C ALA A 132 -8.27 -8.54 -11.67
N ALA A 133 -8.09 -8.10 -10.41
CA ALA A 133 -8.84 -7.00 -9.81
C ALA A 133 -8.27 -5.62 -10.17
N VAL A 134 -7.05 -5.54 -10.69
CA VAL A 134 -6.48 -4.27 -11.20
C VAL A 134 -7.23 -3.88 -12.47
N PRO A 135 -7.82 -2.67 -12.53
CA PRO A 135 -8.78 -2.35 -13.57
C PRO A 135 -8.11 -1.79 -14.84
N ALA A 136 -6.91 -2.27 -15.16
CA ALA A 136 -6.08 -1.78 -16.27
C ALA A 136 -5.06 -2.85 -16.68
N ASN A 137 -4.50 -2.77 -17.89
CA ASN A 137 -3.47 -3.68 -18.38
C ASN A 137 -2.09 -3.32 -17.79
N VAL A 138 -1.95 -3.55 -16.48
CA VAL A 138 -0.74 -3.26 -15.70
C VAL A 138 -0.33 -4.50 -14.92
N SER A 139 0.90 -4.96 -15.16
CA SER A 139 1.45 -6.09 -14.42
C SER A 139 1.70 -5.70 -12.96
N ILE A 140 1.10 -6.45 -12.04
CA ILE A 140 1.48 -6.49 -10.61
C ILE A 140 2.65 -7.46 -10.48
N THR A 141 3.75 -7.01 -9.90
CA THR A 141 4.91 -7.87 -9.61
C THR A 141 4.77 -8.48 -8.22
N GLU A 142 5.55 -9.53 -7.96
CA GLU A 142 5.63 -10.16 -6.64
C GLU A 142 6.08 -9.16 -5.56
N ASN A 143 6.94 -8.20 -5.94
CA ASN A 143 7.35 -7.12 -5.03
C ASN A 143 6.19 -6.19 -4.69
N ASP A 144 5.41 -5.72 -5.67
CA ASP A 144 4.26 -4.85 -5.39
C ASP A 144 3.26 -5.56 -4.47
N TYR A 145 3.02 -6.85 -4.74
CA TYR A 145 2.15 -7.69 -3.93
C TYR A 145 2.66 -7.82 -2.49
N MET A 146 3.91 -8.28 -2.32
CA MET A 146 4.53 -8.48 -1.01
C MET A 146 4.57 -7.19 -0.18
N TYR A 147 4.92 -6.06 -0.78
CA TYR A 147 4.99 -4.78 -0.08
C TYR A 147 3.61 -4.19 0.24
N GLY A 148 2.61 -4.37 -0.63
CA GLY A 148 1.22 -4.05 -0.28
C GLY A 148 0.70 -4.89 0.89
N LEU A 149 1.09 -6.17 0.97
CA LEU A 149 0.77 -7.03 2.10
C LEU A 149 1.50 -6.65 3.39
N PHE A 150 2.73 -6.14 3.32
CA PHE A 150 3.39 -5.60 4.50
C PHE A 150 2.57 -4.46 5.12
N ASP A 151 2.00 -3.58 4.30
CA ASP A 151 1.18 -2.46 4.78
C ASP A 151 -0.21 -2.92 5.25
N LEU A 152 -0.77 -3.98 4.66
CA LEU A 152 -2.02 -4.61 5.11
C LEU A 152 -2.01 -4.98 6.60
N PHE A 153 -0.88 -5.43 7.16
CA PHE A 153 -0.77 -5.73 8.59
C PHE A 153 -1.15 -4.53 9.47
N GLY A 154 -0.76 -3.33 9.07
CA GLY A 154 -1.11 -2.09 9.75
C GLY A 154 -2.62 -1.83 9.73
N GLU A 155 -3.26 -2.04 8.59
CA GLU A 155 -4.70 -1.86 8.43
C GLU A 155 -5.52 -2.94 9.14
N MET A 156 -5.06 -4.20 9.16
CA MET A 156 -5.64 -5.28 9.97
C MET A 156 -5.55 -4.95 11.46
N MET A 157 -4.40 -4.51 11.95
CA MET A 157 -4.21 -4.11 13.35
C MET A 157 -5.10 -2.93 13.74
N ARG A 158 -5.20 -1.93 12.86
CA ARG A 158 -6.09 -0.78 13.07
C ARG A 158 -7.55 -1.22 13.13
N PHE A 159 -7.97 -2.09 12.22
CA PHE A 159 -9.33 -2.62 12.19
C PHE A 159 -9.64 -3.43 13.45
N ALA A 160 -8.73 -4.31 13.88
CA ALA A 160 -8.86 -5.06 15.13
C ALA A 160 -9.05 -4.13 16.32
N THR A 161 -8.21 -3.10 16.44
CA THR A 161 -8.27 -2.13 17.55
C THR A 161 -9.62 -1.41 17.59
N VAL A 162 -10.09 -0.90 16.46
CA VAL A 162 -11.35 -0.14 16.36
C VAL A 162 -12.55 -1.05 16.62
N THR A 163 -12.61 -2.21 15.96
CA THR A 163 -13.74 -3.13 16.09
C THR A 163 -13.82 -3.74 17.48
N THR A 164 -12.70 -4.05 18.13
CA THR A 164 -12.69 -4.51 19.51
C THR A 164 -13.12 -3.44 20.49
N ALA A 165 -12.68 -2.18 20.31
CA ALA A 165 -13.17 -1.08 21.15
C ALA A 165 -14.70 -0.90 21.05
N GLN A 166 -15.29 -1.16 19.89
CA GLN A 166 -16.73 -1.05 19.65
C GLN A 166 -17.54 -2.26 20.11
N THR A 167 -17.03 -3.47 19.89
CA THR A 167 -17.79 -4.73 20.06
C THR A 167 -17.42 -5.50 21.32
N GLY A 168 -16.28 -5.18 21.93
CA GLY A 168 -15.73 -5.93 23.07
C GLY A 168 -15.19 -7.32 22.71
N GLN A 169 -15.00 -7.61 21.41
CA GLN A 169 -14.45 -8.88 20.93
C GLN A 169 -13.55 -8.66 19.72
N LEU A 170 -12.68 -9.63 19.42
CA LEU A 170 -11.91 -9.62 18.16
C LEU A 170 -12.85 -9.91 16.99
N ALA A 171 -12.69 -9.17 15.89
CA ALA A 171 -13.44 -9.43 14.67
C ALA A 171 -13.13 -10.83 14.12
N GLY A 172 -14.16 -11.57 13.72
CA GLY A 172 -14.03 -12.94 13.25
C GLY A 172 -15.37 -13.54 12.80
N ILE A 173 -15.31 -14.59 11.99
CA ILE A 173 -16.44 -15.38 11.49
C ILE A 173 -16.20 -16.84 11.88
N GLU A 174 -17.25 -17.55 12.32
CA GLU A 174 -17.22 -19.00 12.57
C GLU A 174 -16.10 -19.48 13.53
N GLY A 175 -15.73 -18.65 14.52
CA GLY A 175 -14.70 -18.97 15.51
C GLY A 175 -13.26 -18.68 15.09
N ARG A 176 -13.03 -18.36 13.81
CA ARG A 176 -11.78 -17.83 13.28
C ARG A 176 -11.75 -16.31 13.47
N ASN A 177 -10.69 -15.74 14.04
CA ASN A 177 -10.61 -14.30 14.28
C ASN A 177 -9.34 -13.64 13.73
N ILE A 178 -9.35 -12.31 13.70
CA ILE A 178 -8.26 -11.50 13.14
C ILE A 178 -6.91 -11.72 13.80
N LEU A 179 -6.86 -12.15 15.06
CA LEU A 179 -5.60 -12.51 15.72
C LEU A 179 -5.01 -13.79 15.10
N GLN A 180 -5.83 -14.82 14.87
CA GLN A 180 -5.37 -16.03 14.18
C GLN A 180 -4.92 -15.70 12.74
N ASP A 181 -5.66 -14.84 12.06
CA ASP A 181 -5.35 -14.46 10.67
C ASP A 181 -4.03 -13.70 10.54
N ILE A 182 -3.81 -12.70 11.41
CA ILE A 182 -2.59 -11.90 11.38
C ILE A 182 -1.37 -12.76 11.77
N HIS A 183 -1.56 -13.73 12.66
CA HIS A 183 -0.52 -14.70 13.02
C HIS A 183 -0.17 -15.64 11.88
N GLU A 184 -1.16 -16.25 11.24
CA GLU A 184 -0.97 -17.15 10.09
C GLU A 184 -0.22 -16.42 8.98
N LEU A 185 -0.68 -15.22 8.62
CA LEU A 185 -0.02 -14.39 7.61
C LEU A 185 1.41 -14.02 8.02
N SER A 186 1.63 -13.59 9.25
CA SER A 186 2.99 -13.23 9.72
C SER A 186 3.95 -14.42 9.67
N SER A 187 3.45 -15.63 9.97
CA SER A 187 4.26 -16.84 9.94
C SER A 187 4.73 -17.17 8.52
N CYS A 188 3.89 -16.92 7.50
CA CYS A 188 4.31 -17.02 6.11
C CYS A 188 5.45 -16.05 5.77
N PHE A 189 5.40 -14.81 6.26
CA PHE A 189 6.46 -13.81 6.05
C PHE A 189 7.76 -14.14 6.78
N GLU A 190 7.68 -14.69 8.00
CA GLU A 190 8.88 -15.10 8.77
C GLU A 190 9.62 -16.30 8.16
N ILE A 191 8.95 -17.11 7.33
CA ILE A 191 9.55 -18.23 6.60
C ILE A 191 10.29 -17.77 5.33
N LEU A 192 9.96 -16.59 4.80
CA LEU A 192 10.59 -16.09 3.60
C LEU A 192 12.10 -15.88 3.80
N PRO A 193 12.93 -16.16 2.77
CA PRO A 193 14.35 -15.81 2.82
C PRO A 193 14.53 -14.31 3.08
N GLU A 194 15.44 -13.96 3.98
CA GLU A 194 15.71 -12.56 4.27
C GLU A 194 16.25 -11.85 3.02
N ILE A 195 15.60 -10.76 2.64
CA ILE A 195 16.10 -9.84 1.63
C ILE A 195 16.97 -8.81 2.38
N PRO A 196 18.30 -8.73 2.13
CA PRO A 196 19.24 -7.93 2.93
C PRO A 196 19.16 -6.43 2.59
N THR A 197 17.97 -5.86 2.61
CA THR A 197 17.72 -4.43 2.41
C THR A 197 17.16 -3.82 3.69
N LYS A 198 17.53 -2.55 3.94
CA LYS A 198 17.02 -1.79 5.09
C LYS A 198 15.49 -1.68 5.07
N ASP A 199 14.93 -1.54 3.87
CA ASP A 199 13.50 -1.39 3.64
C ASP A 199 12.72 -2.65 4.02
N PHE A 200 13.14 -3.82 3.54
CA PHE A 200 12.55 -5.10 3.91
C PHE A 200 12.60 -5.35 5.42
N ARG A 201 13.78 -5.14 6.05
CA ARG A 201 13.92 -5.28 7.52
C ARG A 201 13.00 -4.34 8.29
N GLY A 202 12.86 -3.11 7.80
CA GLY A 202 11.93 -2.13 8.40
C GLY A 202 10.48 -2.60 8.31
N LYS A 203 10.06 -3.11 7.14
CA LYS A 203 8.70 -3.64 6.94
C LYS A 203 8.42 -4.89 7.79
N MET A 204 9.38 -5.80 7.91
CA MET A 204 9.29 -6.95 8.83
C MET A 204 9.10 -6.50 10.29
N GLU A 205 9.82 -5.47 10.75
CA GLU A 205 9.64 -4.97 12.11
C GLU A 205 8.27 -4.30 12.30
N VAL A 206 7.80 -3.52 11.34
CA VAL A 206 6.45 -2.91 11.38
C VAL A 206 5.35 -3.98 11.38
N MET A 207 5.52 -5.06 10.62
CA MET A 207 4.65 -6.24 10.67
C MET A 207 4.61 -6.84 12.08
N ARG A 208 5.77 -7.16 12.67
CA ARG A 208 5.87 -7.72 14.04
C ARG A 208 5.21 -6.81 15.07
N GLN A 209 5.41 -5.50 14.98
CA GLN A 209 4.75 -4.53 15.85
C GLN A 209 3.22 -4.57 15.71
N SER A 210 2.72 -4.72 14.49
CA SER A 210 1.27 -4.83 14.22
C SER A 210 0.70 -6.11 14.83
N VAL A 211 1.38 -7.25 14.67
CA VAL A 211 1.02 -8.54 15.30
C VAL A 211 0.99 -8.40 16.82
N ARG A 212 2.06 -7.91 17.45
CA ARG A 212 2.16 -7.72 18.91
C ARG A 212 1.04 -6.85 19.48
N LYS A 213 0.58 -5.84 18.73
CA LYS A 213 -0.54 -5.00 19.15
C LYS A 213 -1.87 -5.76 19.16
N VAL A 214 -2.12 -6.61 18.16
CA VAL A 214 -3.33 -7.44 18.11
C VAL A 214 -3.26 -8.56 19.16
N GLU A 215 -2.08 -9.12 19.42
CA GLU A 215 -1.84 -10.06 20.53
C GLU A 215 -2.17 -9.42 21.89
N LYS A 216 -1.63 -8.22 22.18
CA LYS A 216 -1.91 -7.48 23.42
C LYS A 216 -3.40 -7.20 23.58
N LEU A 217 -4.10 -6.91 22.48
CA LEU A 217 -5.55 -6.72 22.45
C LEU A 217 -6.29 -8.02 22.80
N GLY A 218 -5.94 -9.14 22.16
CA GLY A 218 -6.53 -10.46 22.44
C GLY A 218 -6.27 -10.95 23.86
N TYR A 219 -5.04 -10.81 24.35
CA TYR A 219 -4.64 -11.10 25.73
C TYR A 219 -5.47 -10.28 26.73
N GLY A 220 -5.62 -8.98 26.46
CA GLY A 220 -6.44 -8.08 27.27
C GLY A 220 -7.89 -8.55 27.37
N LEU A 221 -8.50 -9.00 26.26
CA LEU A 221 -9.86 -9.52 26.26
C LEU A 221 -9.98 -10.86 27.02
N ALA A 222 -9.05 -11.79 26.79
CA ALA A 222 -9.09 -13.12 27.40
C ALA A 222 -8.96 -13.07 28.94
N ILE A 223 -8.09 -12.19 29.45
CA ILE A 223 -7.83 -12.07 30.89
C ILE A 223 -8.75 -11.07 31.58
N ARG A 224 -9.10 -9.96 30.93
CA ARG A 224 -9.88 -8.87 31.58
C ARG A 224 -11.37 -8.96 31.32
N GLY A 225 -11.81 -9.83 30.40
CA GLY A 225 -13.23 -10.16 30.20
C GLY A 225 -13.87 -10.84 31.42
N THR A 226 -13.07 -11.36 32.36
CA THR A 226 -13.52 -11.90 33.64
C THR A 226 -13.63 -10.86 34.76
N GLU A 227 -13.08 -9.65 34.60
CA GLU A 227 -12.92 -8.68 35.71
C GLU A 227 -13.65 -7.33 35.56
N ARG A 228 -14.04 -6.87 34.36
CA ARG A 228 -14.56 -5.49 34.15
C ARG A 228 -15.81 -5.39 33.26
N PRO A 229 -16.67 -4.35 33.45
CA PRO A 229 -17.95 -4.21 32.75
C PRO A 229 -17.80 -3.91 31.25
N LYS A 230 -18.85 -4.24 30.48
CA LYS A 230 -18.93 -4.06 29.01
C LYS A 230 -18.65 -2.60 28.61
N GLY A 231 -17.73 -2.40 27.66
CA GLY A 231 -17.42 -1.09 27.06
C GLY A 231 -16.12 -0.42 27.56
N TRP A 232 -15.36 -1.05 28.46
CA TRP A 232 -14.05 -0.54 28.89
C TRP A 232 -12.95 -0.95 27.91
N VAL A 233 -12.13 -0.01 27.46
CA VAL A 233 -11.00 -0.25 26.53
C VAL A 233 -9.68 0.06 27.24
N PRO A 234 -8.64 -0.79 27.16
CA PRO A 234 -7.33 -0.49 27.75
C PRO A 234 -6.71 0.78 27.17
N ASP A 235 -6.11 1.61 28.03
CA ASP A 235 -5.25 2.71 27.55
C ASP A 235 -3.97 2.11 26.96
N MET A 236 -3.76 2.33 25.66
CA MET A 236 -2.63 1.78 24.88
C MET A 236 -1.41 2.71 24.89
N LYS A 237 -1.39 3.74 25.75
CA LYS A 237 -0.32 4.75 25.80
C LYS A 237 0.92 4.35 26.61
N GLU A 238 0.84 3.31 27.42
CA GLU A 238 1.99 2.88 28.23
C GLU A 238 2.57 1.56 27.71
N ASP A 239 3.91 1.53 27.69
CA ASP A 239 4.80 0.38 27.53
C ASP A 239 5.38 0.13 26.13
N PHE A 240 6.16 1.08 25.63
CA PHE A 240 7.39 0.73 24.93
C PHE A 240 8.54 1.57 25.47
N ASP A 241 9.31 0.98 26.39
CA ASP A 241 10.63 1.46 26.77
C ASP A 241 11.68 0.61 26.02
N PRO A 242 12.31 1.17 24.97
CA PRO A 242 13.35 0.47 24.22
C PRO A 242 14.61 0.15 25.04
N SER A 243 14.74 0.67 26.27
CA SER A 243 15.86 0.36 27.17
C SER A 243 15.69 -0.92 27.99
N SER A 244 14.55 -1.63 27.84
CA SER A 244 14.29 -2.91 28.52
C SER A 244 14.89 -4.14 27.82
N LEU A 245 15.62 -3.92 26.71
CA LEU A 245 16.35 -4.95 25.97
C LEU A 245 17.85 -4.60 25.96
N ASP A 246 18.48 -4.67 27.13
CA ASP A 246 19.94 -4.82 27.30
C ASP A 246 20.20 -5.86 28.40
#